data_AF-A0A349STI6-F1
#
_entry.id   AF-A0A349STI6-F1
#
_cell.length_a   1.000
_cell.length_b   1.000
_cell.length_c   1.000
_cell.angle_alpha   90.00
_cell.angle_beta   90.00
_cell.angle_gamma   90.00
#
_symmetry.space_group_name_H-M   'P 1'
#
loop_
_entity.id
_entity.type
_entity.pdbx_description
1 polymer ?
#
loop_
_entity_poly.entity_id
_entity_poly.type
_entity_poly.pdbx_seq_one_letter_code
_entity_poly.pdbx_strand_id
1 'polypeptide(L)'
;HKTDIHAGITAAELHIRKVRSFSDAFNHNLVLPFSSSSVASYFSRLPEKALFDTASGKNKLIFRSILKEHIGLDSDKIGKMGYSYNFTSVINMNRKLILETILTSSLWNTAAVNKLLERCYATANSRHKYARMLARNIYRLYLISGWYQHCKYLDHE
;
A
#
# COMPACT_ATOMS: atom_id res chain seq x y z
N HIS A 1 -0.77 -10.59 22.76
CA HIS A 1 -1.53 -11.63 22.00
C HIS A 1 -2.25 -11.14 20.74
N LYS A 2 -3.36 -10.38 20.78
CA LYS A 2 -4.03 -9.91 19.53
C LYS A 2 -3.17 -8.93 18.71
N THR A 3 -2.43 -8.06 19.40
CA THR A 3 -1.55 -7.06 18.79
C THR A 3 -0.29 -7.67 18.16
N ASP A 4 0.27 -8.73 18.77
CA ASP A 4 1.44 -9.46 18.24
C ASP A 4 1.15 -10.19 16.93
N ILE A 5 -0.02 -10.82 16.82
CA ILE A 5 -0.43 -11.50 15.57
C ILE A 5 -0.57 -10.47 14.45
N HIS A 6 -1.12 -9.29 14.75
CA HIS A 6 -1.34 -8.26 13.75
C HIS A 6 -0.05 -7.52 13.35
N ALA A 7 0.83 -7.21 14.30
CA ALA A 7 2.10 -6.54 14.01
C ALA A 7 3.17 -7.51 13.47
N GLY A 8 3.35 -8.65 14.14
CA GLY A 8 4.42 -9.61 13.82
C GLY A 8 4.16 -10.43 12.56
N ILE A 9 2.90 -10.77 12.26
CA ILE A 9 2.56 -11.58 11.08
C ILE A 9 1.95 -10.70 10.00
N THR A 10 0.81 -10.03 10.26
CA THR A 10 0.12 -9.28 9.18
C THR A 10 0.99 -8.15 8.62
N ALA A 11 1.57 -7.30 9.47
CA ALA A 11 2.35 -6.16 8.97
C ALA A 11 3.68 -6.59 8.32
N ALA A 12 4.39 -7.55 8.92
CA ALA A 12 5.64 -8.06 8.37
C ALA A 12 5.43 -8.80 7.03
N GLU A 13 4.44 -9.69 6.97
CA GLU A 13 4.22 -10.59 5.84
C GLU A 13 3.45 -9.93 4.68
N LEU A 14 2.41 -9.13 4.98
CA LEU A 14 1.59 -8.55 3.91
C LEU A 14 2.15 -7.24 3.36
N HIS A 15 2.93 -6.49 4.14
CA HIS A 15 3.45 -5.18 3.72
C HIS A 15 4.96 -5.22 3.51
N ILE A 16 5.74 -5.56 4.54
CA ILE A 16 7.21 -5.47 4.46
C ILE A 16 7.78 -6.50 3.48
N ARG A 17 7.32 -7.76 3.51
CA ARG A 17 7.79 -8.78 2.56
C ARG A 17 7.52 -8.39 1.11
N LYS A 18 6.32 -7.87 0.81
CA LYS A 18 5.98 -7.41 -0.56
C LYS A 18 6.87 -6.27 -1.02
N VAL A 19 7.11 -5.29 -0.15
CA VAL A 19 7.98 -4.15 -0.48
C VAL A 19 9.42 -4.60 -0.66
N ARG A 20 9.91 -5.55 0.15
CA ARG A 20 11.23 -6.16 -0.01
C ARG A 20 11.34 -6.91 -1.33
N SER A 21 10.40 -7.82 -1.63
CA SER A 21 10.40 -8.57 -2.89
C SER A 21 10.33 -7.65 -4.11
N PHE A 22 9.56 -6.56 -4.03
CA PHE A 22 9.55 -5.54 -5.07
C PHE A 22 10.93 -4.88 -5.21
N SER A 23 11.52 -4.42 -4.11
CA SER A 23 12.84 -3.80 -4.15
C SER A 23 13.92 -4.73 -4.70
N ASP A 24 13.91 -6.00 -4.31
CA ASP A 24 14.84 -7.01 -4.81
C ASP A 24 14.65 -7.26 -6.32
N ALA A 25 13.40 -7.41 -6.77
CA ALA A 25 13.09 -7.69 -8.17
C ALA A 25 13.46 -6.55 -9.13
N PHE A 26 13.40 -5.30 -8.66
CA PHE A 26 13.68 -4.11 -9.46
C PHE A 26 15.03 -3.44 -9.11
N ASN A 27 15.87 -4.11 -8.31
CA ASN A 27 17.16 -3.60 -7.84
C ASN A 27 17.07 -2.18 -7.24
N HIS A 28 16.05 -1.96 -6.41
CA HIS A 28 15.84 -0.70 -5.71
C HIS A 28 16.42 -0.74 -4.30
N ASN A 29 16.94 0.40 -3.84
CA ASN A 29 17.46 0.54 -2.48
C ASN A 29 16.32 0.86 -1.49
N LEU A 30 15.80 -0.16 -0.81
CA LEU A 30 14.80 0.01 0.24
C LEU A 30 15.43 0.54 1.53
N VAL A 31 15.16 1.81 1.85
CA VAL A 31 15.61 2.42 3.11
C VAL A 31 14.46 2.48 4.12
N LEU A 32 14.66 1.89 5.30
CA LEU A 32 13.71 1.88 6.41
C LEU A 32 14.33 2.56 7.65
N PRO A 33 14.31 3.90 7.75
CA PRO A 33 15.08 4.64 8.78
C PRO A 33 14.72 4.26 10.22
N PHE A 34 13.42 3.99 10.47
CA PHE A 34 12.92 3.59 11.79
C PHE A 34 13.24 2.13 12.15
N SER A 35 13.80 1.35 11.23
CA SER A 35 14.29 -0.01 11.48
C SER A 35 15.78 -0.06 11.83
N SER A 36 16.46 1.08 11.92
CA SER A 36 17.86 1.13 12.32
C SER A 36 18.05 0.76 13.80
N SER A 37 19.17 0.09 14.11
CA SER A 37 19.49 -0.36 15.47
C SER A 37 19.68 0.81 16.44
N SER A 38 20.20 1.94 15.97
CA SER A 38 20.40 3.15 16.77
C SER A 38 19.07 3.77 17.19
N VAL A 39 18.12 3.87 16.26
CA VAL A 39 16.76 4.35 16.56
C VAL A 39 16.05 3.39 17.50
N ALA A 40 16.10 2.09 17.24
CA ALA A 40 15.50 1.08 18.12
C ALA A 40 16.07 1.16 19.55
N SER A 41 17.39 1.25 19.68
CA SER A 41 18.09 1.36 20.98
C SER A 41 17.79 2.67 21.70
N TYR A 42 17.57 3.76 20.96
CA TYR A 42 17.14 5.03 21.55
C TYR A 42 15.75 4.87 22.19
N PHE A 43 14.77 4.40 21.43
CA PHE A 43 13.39 4.27 21.91
C PHE A 43 13.21 3.19 22.98
N SER A 44 14.02 2.12 22.98
CA SER A 44 13.94 1.06 23.99
C SER A 44 14.41 1.48 25.39
N ARG A 45 15.18 2.58 25.49
CA ARG A 45 15.68 3.12 26.76
C ARG A 45 14.82 4.24 27.33
N LEU A 46 13.82 4.71 26.60
CA LEU A 46 12.96 5.79 27.06
C LEU A 46 11.97 5.27 28.12
N PRO A 47 11.67 6.09 29.15
CA PRO A 47 10.64 5.74 30.11
C PRO A 47 9.27 5.69 29.41
N GLU A 48 8.39 4.80 29.87
CA GLU A 48 7.06 4.60 29.28
C GLU A 48 6.27 5.92 29.18
N LYS A 49 6.38 6.79 30.19
CA LYS A 49 5.73 8.12 30.22
C LYS A 49 6.15 9.04 29.06
N ALA A 50 7.31 8.81 28.43
CA ALA A 50 7.76 9.55 27.25
C ALA A 50 7.22 8.95 25.94
N LEU A 51 6.71 7.72 25.97
CA LEU A 51 6.18 7.00 24.82
C LEU A 51 4.64 7.04 24.79
N PHE A 52 4.01 6.95 25.96
CA PHE A 52 2.57 6.79 26.13
C PHE A 52 2.06 7.60 27.32
N ASP A 53 0.94 8.30 27.12
CA ASP A 53 0.18 8.95 28.18
C ASP A 53 -1.05 8.10 28.48
N THR A 54 -1.06 7.49 29.67
CA THR A 54 -2.14 6.63 30.15
C THR A 54 -3.44 7.38 30.39
N ALA A 55 -3.38 8.66 30.79
CA ALA A 55 -4.57 9.44 31.12
C ALA A 55 -5.34 9.83 29.86
N SER A 56 -4.65 10.21 28.78
CA SER A 56 -5.27 10.58 27.51
C SER A 56 -5.33 9.45 26.47
N GLY A 57 -4.65 8.33 26.72
CA GLY A 57 -4.48 7.24 25.75
C GLY A 57 -3.60 7.63 24.54
N LYS A 58 -2.85 8.75 24.63
CA LYS A 58 -2.01 9.23 23.53
C LYS A 58 -0.72 8.44 23.44
N ASN A 59 -0.44 7.93 22.25
CA ASN A 59 0.77 7.18 21.92
C ASN A 59 1.78 8.03 21.13
N LYS A 60 3.06 7.62 21.17
CA LYS A 60 4.20 8.19 20.43
C LYS A 60 4.54 9.62 20.83
N LEU A 61 4.40 9.98 22.11
CA LEU A 61 4.49 11.36 22.59
C LEU A 61 5.78 12.06 22.16
N ILE A 62 6.95 11.51 22.51
CA ILE A 62 8.25 12.08 22.16
C ILE A 62 8.40 12.25 20.63
N PHE A 63 7.90 11.29 19.86
CA PHE A 63 7.99 11.35 18.40
C PHE A 63 7.12 12.46 17.81
N ARG A 64 5.91 12.67 18.37
CA ARG A 64 5.07 13.81 18.00
C ARG A 64 5.76 15.14 18.30
N SER A 65 6.44 15.25 19.45
CA SER A 65 7.20 16.46 19.81
C SER A 65 8.34 16.73 18.83
N ILE A 66 9.16 15.72 18.52
CA ILE A 66 10.27 15.80 17.55
C ILE A 66 9.74 16.27 16.18
N LEU A 67 8.66 15.65 15.68
CA LEU A 67 8.09 16.04 14.38
C LEU A 67 7.55 17.47 14.37
N LYS A 68 6.90 17.89 15.46
CA LYS A 68 6.39 19.26 15.57
C LYS A 68 7.51 20.28 15.65
N GLU A 69 8.56 19.99 16.40
CA GLU A 69 9.72 20.86 16.59
C GLU A 69 10.53 21.02 15.31
N HIS A 70 10.89 19.91 14.65
CA HIS A 70 11.82 19.96 13.53
C HIS A 70 11.17 20.27 12.18
N ILE A 71 9.90 19.89 11.97
CA ILE A 71 9.23 20.06 10.67
C ILE A 71 7.83 20.68 10.78
N GLY A 72 7.45 21.20 11.94
CA GLY A 72 6.15 21.86 12.14
C GLY A 72 4.94 20.92 12.06
N LEU A 73 5.15 19.60 12.04
CA LEU A 73 4.08 18.63 11.82
C LEU A 73 3.31 18.36 13.11
N ASP A 74 2.10 18.93 13.19
CA ASP A 74 1.19 18.72 14.31
C ASP A 74 0.31 17.47 14.08
N SER A 75 0.79 16.32 14.58
CA SER A 75 0.10 15.03 14.46
C SER A 75 -1.26 15.00 15.15
N ASP A 76 -1.49 15.86 16.15
CA ASP A 76 -2.77 15.93 16.85
C ASP A 76 -3.84 16.60 15.96
N LYS A 77 -3.43 17.57 15.13
CA LYS A 77 -4.33 18.23 14.16
C LYS A 77 -4.61 17.37 12.93
N ILE A 78 -3.61 16.65 12.43
CA ILE A 78 -3.76 15.79 11.23
C ILE A 78 -4.59 14.55 11.55
N GLY A 79 -4.49 14.03 12.78
CA GLY A 79 -5.12 12.78 13.17
C GLY A 79 -4.36 11.55 12.66
N LYS A 80 -4.90 10.36 12.94
CA LYS A 80 -4.27 9.09 12.55
C LYS A 80 -4.58 8.77 11.10
N MET A 81 -3.56 8.84 10.26
CA MET A 81 -3.67 8.44 8.85
C MET A 81 -3.38 6.94 8.69
N GLY A 82 -4.32 6.23 8.05
CA GLY A 82 -4.05 4.88 7.54
C GLY A 82 -3.21 4.95 6.28
N TYR A 83 -2.45 3.90 5.98
CA TYR A 83 -1.89 3.73 4.65
C TYR A 83 -3.04 3.52 3.66
N SER A 84 -3.16 4.42 2.69
CA SER A 84 -4.12 4.29 1.60
C SER A 84 -3.38 4.38 0.28
N TYR A 85 -3.72 3.49 -0.64
CA TYR A 85 -3.16 3.51 -1.99
C TYR A 85 -4.18 4.15 -2.92
N ASN A 86 -3.78 5.21 -3.62
CA ASN A 86 -4.65 5.91 -4.54
C ASN A 86 -4.73 5.14 -5.88
N PHE A 87 -5.50 4.05 -5.87
CA PHE A 87 -5.72 3.22 -7.05
C PHE A 87 -6.22 4.03 -8.24
N THR A 88 -7.11 5.00 -8.03
CA THR A 88 -7.67 5.84 -9.11
C THR A 88 -6.57 6.62 -9.83
N SER A 89 -5.68 7.28 -9.10
CA SER A 89 -4.54 7.99 -9.73
C SER A 89 -3.64 7.02 -10.50
N VAL A 90 -3.32 5.86 -9.91
CA VAL A 90 -2.45 4.87 -10.54
C VAL A 90 -3.06 4.32 -11.84
N ILE A 91 -4.34 3.95 -11.84
CA ILE A 91 -5.00 3.42 -13.05
C ILE A 91 -5.13 4.46 -14.15
N ASN A 92 -5.25 5.75 -13.80
CA ASN A 92 -5.41 6.83 -14.76
C ASN A 92 -4.06 7.23 -15.36
N MET A 93 -3.03 7.38 -14.53
CA MET A 93 -1.67 7.68 -14.97
C MET A 93 -1.09 6.58 -15.87
N ASN A 94 -1.48 5.32 -15.63
CA ASN A 94 -0.98 4.15 -16.36
C ASN A 94 -2.04 3.50 -17.26
N ARG A 95 -3.08 4.26 -17.68
CA ARG A 95 -4.26 3.69 -18.35
C ARG A 95 -3.89 2.88 -19.59
N LYS A 96 -3.01 3.40 -20.44
CA LYS A 96 -2.60 2.71 -21.68
C LYS A 96 -1.98 1.35 -21.37
N LEU A 97 -0.96 1.32 -20.52
CA LEU A 97 -0.28 0.10 -20.09
C LEU A 97 -1.26 -0.92 -19.50
N ILE A 98 -2.11 -0.47 -18.58
CA ILE A 98 -3.10 -1.32 -17.92
C ILE A 98 -4.08 -1.95 -18.91
N LEU A 99 -4.65 -1.15 -19.82
CA LEU A 99 -5.58 -1.64 -20.82
C LEU A 99 -4.89 -2.62 -21.77
N GLU A 100 -3.68 -2.29 -22.24
CA GLU A 100 -2.90 -3.12 -23.14
C GLU A 100 -2.60 -4.49 -22.49
N THR A 101 -2.06 -4.51 -21.27
CA THR A 101 -1.79 -5.76 -20.54
C THR A 101 -3.05 -6.61 -20.33
N ILE A 102 -4.20 -6.00 -20.00
CA ILE A 102 -5.43 -6.77 -19.78
C ILE A 102 -6.00 -7.31 -21.09
N LEU A 103 -6.07 -6.49 -22.14
CA LEU A 103 -6.74 -6.84 -23.41
C LEU A 103 -5.93 -7.82 -24.27
N THR A 104 -4.60 -7.82 -24.12
CA THR A 104 -3.71 -8.78 -24.79
C THR A 104 -3.59 -10.12 -24.06
N SER A 105 -4.13 -10.22 -22.84
CA SER A 105 -4.07 -11.46 -22.05
C SER A 105 -5.05 -12.50 -22.57
N SER A 106 -4.54 -13.67 -22.96
CA SER A 106 -5.33 -14.83 -23.36
C SER A 106 -6.15 -15.42 -22.20
N LEU A 107 -5.87 -15.02 -20.96
CA LEU A 107 -6.66 -15.40 -19.78
C LEU A 107 -8.12 -14.94 -19.87
N TRP A 108 -8.40 -13.89 -20.64
CA TRP A 108 -9.73 -13.27 -20.69
C TRP A 108 -10.35 -13.38 -22.07
N ASN A 109 -11.67 -13.49 -22.10
CA ASN A 109 -12.42 -13.17 -23.31
C ASN A 109 -12.32 -11.65 -23.55
N THR A 110 -11.56 -11.24 -24.58
CA THR A 110 -11.24 -9.84 -24.87
C THR A 110 -12.49 -8.96 -25.01
N ALA A 111 -13.53 -9.45 -25.68
CA ALA A 111 -14.77 -8.67 -25.87
C ALA A 111 -15.51 -8.44 -24.53
N ALA A 112 -15.61 -9.48 -23.70
CA ALA A 112 -16.26 -9.40 -22.39
C ALA A 112 -15.49 -8.51 -21.41
N VAL A 113 -14.16 -8.67 -21.33
CA VAL A 113 -13.34 -7.87 -20.41
C VAL A 113 -13.27 -6.41 -20.86
N ASN A 114 -13.22 -6.13 -22.16
CA ASN A 114 -13.28 -4.75 -22.67
C ASN A 114 -14.59 -4.05 -22.25
N LYS A 115 -15.73 -4.73 -22.42
CA LYS A 115 -17.03 -4.22 -21.97
C LYS A 115 -17.09 -3.98 -20.46
N LEU A 116 -16.46 -4.85 -19.68
CA LEU A 116 -16.33 -4.68 -18.22
C LEU A 116 -15.46 -3.47 -17.87
N LEU A 117 -14.31 -3.32 -18.54
CA LEU A 117 -13.36 -2.24 -18.29
C LEU A 117 -13.96 -0.87 -18.57
N GLU A 118 -14.69 -0.70 -19.68
CA GLU A 118 -15.37 0.56 -20.01
C GLU A 118 -16.35 0.97 -18.90
N ARG A 119 -17.17 0.03 -18.41
CA ARG A 119 -18.09 0.29 -17.28
C ARG A 119 -17.34 0.63 -15.99
N CYS A 120 -16.27 -0.09 -15.70
CA CYS A 120 -15.46 0.12 -14.51
C CYS A 120 -14.78 1.49 -14.54
N TYR A 121 -14.15 1.87 -15.65
CA TYR A 121 -13.46 3.15 -15.80
C TYR A 121 -14.41 4.34 -15.72
N ALA A 122 -15.58 4.25 -16.37
CA ALA A 122 -16.60 5.29 -16.30
C ALA A 122 -17.04 5.56 -14.85
N THR A 123 -17.23 4.49 -14.05
CA THR A 123 -17.67 4.63 -12.66
C THR A 123 -16.51 4.98 -11.71
N ALA A 124 -15.31 4.45 -11.95
CA ALA A 124 -14.11 4.67 -11.12
C ALA A 124 -13.67 6.15 -11.11
N ASN A 125 -13.98 6.88 -12.18
CA ASN A 125 -13.68 8.31 -12.32
C ASN A 125 -14.85 9.23 -11.89
N SER A 126 -15.88 8.67 -11.27
CA SER A 126 -17.05 9.41 -10.78
C SER A 126 -17.05 9.57 -9.26
N ARG A 127 -18.01 10.32 -8.72
CA ARG A 127 -18.27 10.41 -7.27
C ARG A 127 -19.13 9.25 -6.73
N HIS A 128 -19.33 8.19 -7.52
CA HIS A 128 -20.17 7.06 -7.13
C HIS A 128 -19.60 6.30 -5.93
N LYS A 129 -20.46 5.76 -5.05
CA LYS A 129 -20.05 5.03 -3.84
C LYS A 129 -19.13 3.81 -4.11
N TYR A 130 -19.17 3.27 -5.33
CA TYR A 130 -18.34 2.14 -5.77
C TYR A 130 -17.08 2.53 -6.54
N ALA A 131 -16.82 3.82 -6.77
CA ALA A 131 -15.69 4.28 -7.59
C ALA A 131 -14.35 3.68 -7.14
N ARG A 132 -14.06 3.74 -5.83
CA ARG A 132 -12.83 3.18 -5.24
C ARG A 132 -12.73 1.65 -5.37
N MET A 133 -13.85 0.95 -5.23
CA MET A 133 -13.89 -0.51 -5.40
C MET A 133 -13.56 -0.90 -6.84
N LEU A 134 -14.14 -0.18 -7.81
CA LEU A 134 -13.93 -0.47 -9.24
C LEU A 134 -12.51 -0.13 -9.68
N ALA A 135 -11.94 0.98 -9.18
CA ALA A 135 -10.53 1.29 -9.42
C ALA A 135 -9.60 0.17 -8.93
N ARG A 136 -9.88 -0.38 -7.75
CA ARG A 136 -9.14 -1.53 -7.20
C ARG A 136 -9.34 -2.80 -8.03
N ASN A 137 -10.52 -3.02 -8.59
CA ASN A 137 -10.79 -4.19 -9.44
C ASN A 137 -10.07 -4.09 -10.79
N ILE A 138 -10.03 -2.90 -11.42
CA ILE A 138 -9.21 -2.65 -12.61
C ILE A 138 -7.74 -2.98 -12.31
N TYR A 139 -7.22 -2.46 -11.20
CA TYR A 139 -5.85 -2.73 -10.78
C TYR A 139 -5.59 -4.24 -10.54
N ARG A 140 -6.55 -4.96 -9.98
CA ARG A 140 -6.45 -6.42 -9.81
C ARG A 140 -6.44 -7.18 -11.14
N LEU A 141 -7.30 -6.79 -12.09
CA LEU A 141 -7.29 -7.38 -13.43
C LEU A 141 -5.93 -7.18 -14.09
N TYR A 142 -5.36 -5.98 -13.98
CA TYR A 142 -4.00 -5.70 -14.46
C TYR A 142 -2.97 -6.63 -13.82
N LEU A 143 -2.94 -6.75 -12.49
CA LEU A 143 -1.98 -7.60 -11.80
C LEU A 143 -2.11 -9.07 -12.18
N ILE A 144 -3.34 -9.58 -12.28
CA ILE A 144 -3.59 -10.97 -12.67
C ILE A 144 -3.16 -11.21 -14.12
N SER A 145 -3.45 -10.27 -15.02
CA SER A 145 -3.07 -10.36 -16.43
C SER A 145 -1.55 -10.34 -16.60
N GLY A 146 -0.86 -9.38 -15.95
CA GLY A 146 0.60 -9.29 -16.01
C GLY A 146 1.28 -10.47 -15.33
N TRP A 147 0.74 -10.96 -14.21
CA TRP A 147 1.24 -12.20 -13.60
C TRP A 147 1.08 -13.38 -14.56
N TYR A 148 -0.10 -13.56 -15.16
CA TYR A 148 -0.32 -14.63 -16.11
C TYR A 148 0.67 -14.55 -17.27
N GLN A 149 0.77 -13.41 -17.95
CA GLN A 149 1.65 -13.24 -19.12
C GLN A 149 3.15 -13.39 -18.84
N HIS A 150 3.62 -13.03 -17.64
CA HIS A 150 5.06 -12.94 -17.34
C HIS A 150 5.54 -13.95 -16.30
N CYS A 151 4.67 -14.79 -15.77
CA CYS A 151 5.07 -15.84 -14.84
C CYS A 151 5.72 -16.99 -15.61
N LYS A 152 7.03 -17.15 -15.44
CA LYS A 152 7.82 -18.25 -16.01
C LYS A 152 7.45 -19.64 -15.50
N TYR A 153 6.59 -19.73 -14.49
CA TYR A 153 6.14 -20.98 -13.86
C TYR A 153 4.74 -21.40 -14.32
N LEU A 154 4.14 -20.65 -15.24
CA LEU A 154 2.90 -21.03 -15.89
C LEU A 154 3.23 -21.53 -17.29
N ASP A 155 2.62 -22.64 -17.66
CA ASP A 155 2.63 -23.10 -19.04
C ASP A 155 1.64 -22.23 -19.82
N HIS A 156 2.17 -21.54 -20.82
CA HIS A 156 1.37 -20.77 -21.78
C HIS A 156 1.10 -21.70 -22.96
N GLU A 157 0.02 -22.49 -22.88
CA GLU A 157 -0.49 -23.27 -24.02
C GLU A 157 -0.91 -22.36 -25.18
#